data_AF-T1EK70-F1
#
_entry.id   AF-T1EK70-F1
#
_cell.length_a   1.000
_cell.length_b   1.000
_cell.length_c   1.000
_cell.angle_alpha   90.00
_cell.angle_beta   90.00
_cell.angle_gamma   90.00
#
_symmetry.space_group_name_H-M   'P 1'
#
loop_
_entity.id
_entity.type
_entity.pdbx_description
1 polymer ?
#
loop_
_entity_poly.entity_id
_entity_poly.type
_entity_poly.pdbx_seq_one_letter_code
_entity_poly.pdbx_strand_id
1 'polypeptide(L)' 'VKRPMNAFMIWSKIERRKLTESDPGLHNAEISKRLGKSWRMLSDAERQPYIDEAIRLKNFHAKQFLGYKYRPKKK' A
#
# COMPACT_ATOMS: atom_id res chain seq x y z
N VAL A 1 11.80 -7.92 -10.45
CA VAL A 1 11.17 -6.59 -10.28
C VAL A 1 9.98 -6.71 -9.32
N LYS A 2 9.98 -5.95 -8.21
CA LYS A 2 8.87 -5.93 -7.23
C LYS A 2 7.66 -5.22 -7.84
N ARG A 3 6.44 -5.58 -7.43
CA ARG A 3 5.21 -4.91 -7.89
C ARG A 3 5.21 -3.44 -7.43
N PRO A 4 4.66 -2.50 -8.23
CA PRO A 4 4.39 -1.16 -7.74
C PRO A 4 3.34 -1.21 -6.63
N MET A 5 3.46 -0.33 -5.64
CA MET A 5 2.49 -0.23 -4.54
C MET A 5 1.17 0.36 -5.05
N ASN A 6 0.04 -0.21 -4.62
CA ASN A 6 -1.27 0.38 -4.85
C ASN A 6 -1.59 1.43 -3.77
N ALA A 7 -2.72 2.14 -3.91
CA ALA A 7 -3.11 3.22 -3.01
C ALA A 7 -3.11 2.80 -1.53
N PHE A 8 -3.74 1.65 -1.22
CA PHE A 8 -3.75 1.09 0.12
C PHE A 8 -2.34 0.79 0.65
N MET A 9 -1.46 0.21 -0.17
CA MET A 9 -0.09 -0.11 0.25
C MET A 9 0.75 1.15 0.53
N ILE A 10 0.50 2.25 -0.20
CA ILE A 10 1.16 3.54 0.02
C ILE A 10 0.70 4.14 1.35
N TRP A 11 -0.63 4.28 1.53
CA TRP A 11 -1.22 4.82 2.75
C TRP A 11 -0.87 3.97 3.99
N SER A 12 -1.03 2.65 3.89
CA SER A 12 -0.79 1.72 5.00
C SER A 12 0.67 1.69 5.43
N LYS A 13 1.63 2.06 4.58
CA LYS A 13 3.04 2.19 4.98
C LYS A 13 3.23 3.29 6.02
N ILE A 14 2.54 4.43 5.85
CA ILE A 14 2.62 5.58 6.75
C ILE A 14 1.88 5.26 8.05
N GLU A 15 0.65 4.75 7.94
CA GLU A 15 -0.17 4.44 9.12
C GLU A 15 0.35 3.26 9.92
N ARG A 16 0.93 2.23 9.26
CA ARG A 16 1.61 1.13 9.96
C ARG A 16 2.74 1.66 10.85
N ARG A 17 3.56 2.59 10.34
CA ARG A 17 4.66 3.16 11.12
C ARG A 17 4.13 3.82 12.39
N LYS A 18 3.08 4.66 12.28
CA LYS A 18 2.44 5.30 13.43
C LYS A 18 1.92 4.27 14.45
N LEU A 19 1.27 3.21 13.97
CA LEU A 19 0.73 2.16 14.85
C LEU A 19 1.83 1.37 15.57
N THR A 20 2.92 1.03 14.88
CA THR A 20 4.04 0.31 15.47
C THR A 20 4.84 1.19 16.44
N GLU A 21 4.92 2.50 16.20
CA GLU A 21 5.52 3.46 17.15
C GLU A 21 4.66 3.61 18.41
N SER A 22 3.33 3.61 18.27
CA SER A 22 2.41 3.69 19.42
C SER A 22 2.28 2.38 20.20
N ASP A 23 2.41 1.24 19.54
CA ASP A 23 2.26 -0.10 20.13
C ASP A 23 3.27 -1.07 19.48
N PRO A 24 4.52 -1.10 19.98
CA PRO A 24 5.58 -1.92 19.41
C PRO A 24 5.39 -3.43 19.64
N GLY A 25 4.43 -3.84 20.49
CA GLY A 25 4.10 -5.24 20.75
C GLY A 25 2.99 -5.80 19.84
N LEU A 26 2.31 -4.96 19.06
CA LEU A 26 1.18 -5.38 18.26
C LEU A 26 1.60 -6.31 17.11
N HIS A 27 0.96 -7.48 17.02
CA HIS A 27 1.24 -8.42 15.95
C HIS A 27 0.82 -7.87 14.58
N ASN A 28 1.64 -8.09 13.54
CA ASN A 28 1.41 -7.56 12.19
C ASN A 28 0.05 -7.93 11.58
N ALA A 29 -0.49 -9.10 11.93
CA ALA A 29 -1.83 -9.50 11.47
C ALA A 29 -2.92 -8.57 12.02
N GLU A 30 -2.79 -8.15 13.29
CA GLU A 30 -3.75 -7.23 13.93
C GLU A 30 -3.59 -5.81 13.38
N ILE A 31 -2.35 -5.36 13.18
CA ILE A 31 -2.07 -4.09 12.49
C ILE A 31 -2.76 -4.08 11.12
N SER A 32 -2.62 -5.15 10.34
CA SER A 32 -3.22 -5.24 9.00
C SER A 32 -4.75 -5.22 9.04
N LYS A 33 -5.38 -5.86 10.04
CA LYS A 33 -6.84 -5.79 10.23
C LYS A 33 -7.32 -4.37 10.54
N ARG A 34 -6.64 -3.66 11.46
CA ARG A 34 -6.96 -2.27 11.82
C ARG A 34 -6.82 -1.33 10.63
N LEU A 35 -5.70 -1.43 9.90
CA LEU A 35 -5.45 -0.64 8.69
C LEU A 35 -6.52 -0.89 7.62
N GLY A 36 -6.92 -2.15 7.40
CA GLY A 36 -7.98 -2.47 6.44
C GLY A 36 -9.33 -1.83 6.80
N LYS A 37 -9.67 -1.76 8.09
CA LYS A 37 -10.87 -1.06 8.58
C LYS A 37 -10.75 0.45 8.36
N SER A 38 -9.66 1.07 8.82
CA SER A 38 -9.45 2.51 8.70
C SER A 38 -9.45 2.97 7.24
N TRP A 39 -8.83 2.23 6.32
CA TRP A 39 -8.85 2.56 4.90
C TRP A 39 -10.26 2.64 4.30
N ARG A 40 -11.17 1.74 4.72
CA ARG A 40 -12.56 1.74 4.26
C ARG A 40 -13.38 2.89 4.84
N MET A 41 -12.97 3.43 5.99
CA MET A 41 -13.63 4.56 6.65
C MET A 41 -13.16 5.91 6.11
N LEU A 42 -12.03 5.97 5.38
CA LEU A 42 -11.59 7.20 4.75
C LEU A 42 -12.60 7.66 3.69
N SER A 43 -12.84 8.96 3.65
CA SER A 43 -13.55 9.61 2.55
C SER A 43 -12.78 9.48 1.24
N ASP A 44 -13.47 9.69 0.12
CA ASP A 44 -12.83 9.65 -1.19
C ASP A 44 -11.76 10.75 -1.33
N ALA A 45 -12.00 11.93 -0.74
CA ALA A 45 -11.03 13.02 -0.71
C ALA A 45 -9.74 12.64 0.04
N GLU A 46 -9.85 11.92 1.16
CA GLU A 46 -8.69 11.42 1.90
C GLU A 46 -7.96 10.30 1.16
N ARG A 47 -8.68 9.48 0.37
CA ARG A 47 -8.10 8.40 -0.43
C ARG A 47 -7.42 8.91 -1.70
N GLN A 48 -7.91 10.01 -2.28
CA GLN A 48 -7.48 10.57 -3.56
C GLN A 48 -5.95 10.74 -3.70
N PRO A 49 -5.22 11.39 -2.76
CA PRO A 49 -3.78 11.57 -2.93
C PRO A 49 -3.00 10.25 -3.05
N TYR A 50 -3.48 9.19 -2.38
CA TYR A 50 -2.85 7.87 -2.46
C TYR A 50 -3.21 7.13 -3.74
N ILE A 51 -4.38 7.39 -4.31
CA ILE A 51 -4.80 6.88 -5.62
C ILE A 51 -3.93 7.50 -6.71
N ASP A 52 -3.75 8.82 -6.69
CA ASP A 52 -2.92 9.54 -7.65
C ASP A 52 -1.46 9.09 -7.58
N GLU A 53 -0.93 8.91 -6.37
CA GLU A 53 0.43 8.39 -6.16
C GLU A 53 0.56 6.94 -6.66
N ALA A 54 -0.46 6.10 -6.47
CA ALA A 54 -0.47 4.74 -7.00
C ALA A 54 -0.44 4.72 -8.54
N ILE A 55 -1.19 5.62 -9.18
CA ILE A 55 -1.19 5.79 -10.64
C ILE A 55 0.20 6.24 -11.10
N ARG A 56 0.80 7.23 -10.42
CA ARG A 56 2.14 7.71 -10.71
C ARG A 56 3.18 6.60 -10.62
N LEU A 57 3.17 5.82 -9.53
CA LEU A 57 4.10 4.71 -9.33
C LEU A 57 3.89 3.58 -10.35
N LYS A 58 2.64 3.28 -10.71
CA LYS A 58 2.32 2.31 -11.78
C LYS A 58 2.90 2.75 -13.11
N ASN A 59 2.70 4.02 -13.49
CA ASN A 59 3.20 4.57 -14.75
C ASN A 59 4.73 4.65 -14.78
N PHE A 60 5.35 5.07 -13.68
CA PHE A 60 6.80 5.07 -13.53
C PHE A 60 7.37 3.66 -13.68
N HIS A 61 6.79 2.68 -12.98
CA HIS A 61 7.21 1.29 -13.06
C HIS A 61 7.07 0.73 -14.49
N ALA A 62 5.98 1.05 -15.19
CA ALA A 62 5.77 0.62 -16.57
C ALA A 62 6.83 1.19 -17.53
N LYS A 63 7.23 2.46 -17.35
CA LYS A 63 8.28 3.12 -18.13
C LYS A 63 9.68 2.56 -17.83
N GLN A 64 9.99 2.34 -16.55
CA GLN A 64 11.30 1.86 -16.11
C GLN A 64 11.54 0.38 -16.45
N PHE A 65 10.49 -0.43 -16.41
CA PHE A 65 10.58 -1.87 -16.64
C PHE A 65 9.76 -2.29 -17.86
N LEU A 66 10.21 -1.85 -19.03
CA LEU A 66 9.66 -2.27 -20.32
C LEU A 66 9.71 -3.81 -20.41
N GLY A 67 8.58 -4.44 -20.71
CA GLY A 67 8.45 -5.91 -20.75
C GLY A 67 8.20 -6.58 -19.39
N TYR A 68 8.00 -5.82 -18.31
CA TYR A 68 7.59 -6.39 -17.03
C TYR A 68 6.23 -7.11 -17.14
N LYS A 69 6.23 -8.40 -16.82
CA LYS A 69 5.01 -9.21 -16.65
C LYS A 69 5.02 -9.86 -15.28
N TYR A 70 3.95 -9.66 -14.51
CA TYR A 70 3.79 -10.33 -13.23
C TYR A 70 3.63 -11.84 -13.43
N ARG A 71 4.51 -12.63 -12.81
CA ARG A 71 4.51 -14.10 -12.84
C ARG A 71 4.57 -14.62 -11.40
N PRO A 72 3.42 -14.88 -10.75
CA PRO A 72 3.43 -15.43 -9.40
C PRO A 72 4.04 -16.83 -9.41
N LYS A 73 4.93 -17.11 -8.44
CA LYS A 73 5.39 -18.47 -8.18
C LYS A 73 4.31 -19.18 -7.35
N LYS A 74 3.82 -20.32 -7.82
CA LYS A 74 3.00 -21.22 -7.00
C LYS A 74 3.91 -21.77 -5.89
N LYS A 75 3.38 -21.80 -4.66
CA LYS A 75 4.03 -22.44 -3.52
C LYS A 75 3.65 -23.90 -3.47
#